data_AF-A0A5N6V3R1-F1
#
_entry.id   AF-A0A5N6V3R1-F1
#
_cell.length_a   1.000
_cell.length_b   1.000
_cell.length_c   1.000
_cell.angle_alpha   90.00
_cell.angle_beta   90.00
_cell.angle_gamma   90.00
#
_symmetry.space_group_name_H-M   'P 1'
#
loop_
_entity.id
_entity.type
_entity.pdbx_description
1 polymer ?
#
loop_
_entity_poly.entity_id
_entity_poly.type
_entity_poly.pdbx_seq_one_letter_code
_entity_poly.pdbx_strand_id
1 'polypeptide(L)'
;MDTPGWQRFFAADPPGVEGWAHEKHRPHYLQVHNVMTQVNMFPRLGKVGENNRSGEYQVRYRCASKRQIPCTHPGVYTFARRSNRGLDMFFCDGFFRHKYLNDITNDRKMPVKSLPGLVSYEHLLAHEWTHVDLLGSSFHVMDLEAQNPNLGIKSRKVEGAGWSNILAWYGQSLPNVGVKYNADNYAWFWTNNWFNEKWEWKDNGLDLRWSPENTTEPGGPHDMAGPGLGFLMPKENQTTEQENCHAGNDPREVFCDYLGEPYSEWLKDREKPFISEGGCELT
;
A
#
# COMPACT_ATOMS: atom_id res chain seq x y z
N MET A 1 21.82 10.06 -9.34
CA MET A 1 21.36 9.21 -8.23
C MET A 1 19.97 8.79 -8.61
N ASP A 2 19.83 7.56 -9.11
CA ASP A 2 18.56 7.02 -9.56
C ASP A 2 17.72 6.71 -8.33
N THR A 3 16.68 7.49 -8.08
CA THR A 3 15.74 7.21 -6.99
C THR A 3 14.91 5.99 -7.42
N PRO A 4 15.09 4.82 -6.79
CA PRO A 4 14.57 3.57 -7.33
C PRO A 4 13.05 3.47 -7.06
N GLY A 5 12.22 3.70 -8.08
CA GLY A 5 10.78 3.38 -8.08
C GLY A 5 9.84 4.22 -7.20
N TRP A 6 10.34 4.97 -6.21
CA TRP A 6 9.56 5.97 -5.44
C TRP A 6 8.84 6.95 -6.36
N GLN A 7 9.52 7.35 -7.43
CA GLN A 7 9.04 8.37 -8.34
C GLN A 7 7.67 8.06 -8.97
N ARG A 8 7.25 6.78 -9.02
CA ARG A 8 5.99 6.40 -9.67
C ARG A 8 4.75 6.65 -8.80
N PHE A 9 4.84 6.44 -7.49
CA PHE A 9 3.69 6.54 -6.57
C PHE A 9 3.92 7.50 -5.40
N PHE A 10 5.17 7.80 -5.07
CA PHE A 10 5.60 8.74 -4.02
C PHE A 10 6.69 9.65 -4.60
N ALA A 11 6.30 10.44 -5.61
CA ALA A 11 7.22 11.16 -6.50
C ALA A 11 8.29 11.97 -5.73
N ALA A 12 9.57 11.79 -6.09
CA ALA A 12 10.64 12.64 -5.57
C ALA A 12 10.55 14.04 -6.18
N ASP A 13 10.94 15.06 -5.42
CA ASP A 13 10.76 16.45 -5.81
C ASP A 13 11.62 16.83 -7.01
N PRO A 14 11.02 17.34 -8.10
CA PRO A 14 11.78 18.09 -9.08
C PRO A 14 12.43 19.32 -8.43
N PRO A 15 13.57 19.81 -8.95
CA PRO A 15 14.17 21.06 -8.49
C PRO A 15 13.16 22.22 -8.56
N GLY A 16 12.98 22.94 -7.45
CA GLY A 16 12.11 24.11 -7.37
C GLY A 16 10.62 23.83 -7.14
N VAL A 17 10.25 22.58 -6.80
CA VAL A 17 8.87 22.15 -6.55
C VAL A 17 8.69 21.81 -5.06
N GLU A 18 7.62 22.29 -4.42
CA GLU A 18 7.24 21.97 -3.03
C GLU A 18 6.66 20.54 -2.84
N GLY A 19 7.41 19.49 -3.20
CA GLY A 19 6.94 18.10 -3.06
C GLY A 19 7.26 17.45 -1.70
N TRP A 20 7.43 16.13 -1.70
CA TRP A 20 7.81 15.30 -0.55
C TRP A 20 9.14 15.68 0.12
N ALA A 21 10.17 16.02 -0.65
CA ALA A 21 11.50 16.40 -0.16
C ALA A 21 11.56 17.85 0.35
N HIS A 22 10.54 18.66 0.08
CA HIS A 22 10.43 20.03 0.57
C HIS A 22 10.32 20.05 2.10
N GLU A 23 10.96 21.04 2.74
CA GLU A 23 11.06 21.14 4.20
C GLU A 23 9.69 21.07 4.90
N LYS A 24 8.69 21.72 4.31
CA LYS A 24 7.28 21.71 4.76
C LYS A 24 6.69 20.30 4.89
N HIS A 25 7.07 19.38 4.03
CA HIS A 25 6.52 18.02 3.96
C HIS A 25 7.45 16.96 4.55
N ARG A 26 8.66 17.35 4.97
CA ARG A 26 9.66 16.47 5.58
C ARG A 26 9.10 15.58 6.70
N PRO A 27 8.27 16.07 7.66
CA PRO A 27 7.72 15.18 8.69
C PRO A 27 6.83 14.07 8.13
N HIS A 28 6.04 14.35 7.09
CA HIS A 28 5.21 13.35 6.43
C HIS A 28 6.05 12.39 5.60
N TYR A 29 7.07 12.89 4.90
CA TYR A 29 7.99 12.07 4.13
C TYR A 29 8.67 11.00 4.98
N LEU A 30 9.13 11.39 6.18
CA LEU A 30 9.76 10.48 7.13
C LEU A 30 8.80 9.36 7.56
N GLN A 31 7.55 9.70 7.87
CA GLN A 31 6.55 8.70 8.24
C GLN A 31 6.17 7.79 7.07
N VAL A 32 6.05 8.33 5.85
CA VAL A 32 5.83 7.54 4.63
C VAL A 32 6.97 6.54 4.43
N HIS A 33 8.23 6.98 4.58
CA HIS A 33 9.41 6.12 4.53
C HIS A 33 9.33 5.00 5.57
N ASN A 34 8.89 5.30 6.80
CA ASN A 34 8.70 4.30 7.84
C ASN A 34 7.64 3.27 7.43
N VAL A 35 6.47 3.72 7.00
CA VAL A 35 5.40 2.81 6.51
C VAL A 35 5.94 1.89 5.42
N MET A 36 6.66 2.41 4.44
CA MET A 36 7.22 1.60 3.35
C MET A 36 8.29 0.60 3.80
N THR A 37 9.17 1.02 4.70
CA THR A 37 10.18 0.13 5.30
C THR A 37 9.49 -1.01 6.05
N GLN A 38 8.42 -0.66 6.76
CA GLN A 38 7.63 -1.59 7.54
C GLN A 38 6.88 -2.58 6.62
N VAL A 39 6.18 -2.12 5.57
CA VAL A 39 5.44 -2.99 4.63
C VAL A 39 6.33 -4.08 3.99
N ASN A 40 7.64 -3.85 3.85
CA ASN A 40 8.58 -4.82 3.29
C ASN A 40 8.95 -6.00 4.23
N MET A 41 8.53 -5.96 5.50
CA MET A 41 8.83 -7.01 6.48
C MET A 41 7.72 -8.07 6.54
N PHE A 42 8.09 -9.35 6.41
CA PHE A 42 7.23 -10.53 6.35
C PHE A 42 7.78 -11.70 7.20
N PRO A 43 6.96 -12.52 7.91
CA PRO A 43 5.58 -12.25 8.24
C PRO A 43 5.56 -11.21 9.37
N ARG A 44 4.47 -10.47 9.53
CA ARG A 44 4.35 -9.53 10.66
C ARG A 44 3.51 -10.16 11.75
N LEU A 45 4.18 -10.57 12.82
CA LEU A 45 3.53 -10.95 14.07
C LEU A 45 3.84 -9.87 15.10
N GLY A 46 2.80 -9.21 15.60
CA GLY A 46 2.96 -8.20 16.64
C GLY A 46 3.54 -8.84 17.90
N LYS A 47 4.47 -8.15 18.57
CA LYS A 47 4.97 -8.63 19.87
C LYS A 47 3.86 -8.47 20.93
N VAL A 48 3.65 -9.52 21.71
CA VAL A 48 3.05 -9.36 23.04
C VAL A 48 4.14 -8.76 23.91
N GLY A 49 4.12 -7.45 24.18
CA GLY A 49 5.02 -6.89 25.18
C GLY A 49 4.85 -7.63 26.51
N GLU A 50 5.90 -7.77 27.32
CA GLU A 50 5.85 -8.54 28.59
C GLU A 50 4.69 -8.12 29.51
N ASN A 51 4.21 -6.87 29.38
CA ASN A 51 3.10 -6.31 30.13
C ASN A 51 1.78 -6.20 29.36
N ASN A 52 1.76 -6.46 28.05
CA ASN A 52 0.56 -6.28 27.22
C ASN A 52 -0.24 -7.58 27.09
N ARG A 53 -1.19 -7.80 28.01
CA ARG A 53 -2.00 -9.02 28.06
C ARG A 53 -3.15 -9.07 27.04
N SER A 54 -3.45 -7.99 26.31
CA SER A 54 -4.67 -7.86 25.50
C SER A 54 -4.50 -8.21 24.02
N GLY A 55 -3.26 -8.36 23.52
CA GLY A 55 -3.01 -8.63 22.10
C GLY A 55 -3.45 -7.49 21.17
N GLU A 56 -3.62 -6.28 21.71
CA GLU A 56 -4.11 -5.10 20.96
C GLU A 56 -3.19 -4.67 19.81
N TYR A 57 -1.90 -4.99 19.92
CA TYR A 57 -0.88 -4.74 18.90
C TYR A 57 -0.53 -5.98 18.08
N GLN A 58 -1.38 -7.01 18.12
CA GLN A 58 -1.24 -8.18 17.27
C GLN A 58 -2.25 -8.16 16.14
N VAL A 59 -1.74 -8.43 14.95
CA VAL A 59 -2.56 -8.74 13.77
C VAL A 59 -2.63 -10.24 13.66
N ARG A 60 -3.84 -10.78 13.63
CA ARG A 60 -4.10 -12.20 13.43
C ARG A 60 -4.61 -12.42 12.03
N TYR A 61 -4.15 -13.50 11.41
CA TYR A 61 -4.60 -13.89 10.09
C TYR A 61 -5.71 -14.93 10.18
N ARG A 62 -6.80 -14.75 9.43
CA ARG A 62 -7.95 -15.64 9.46
C ARG A 62 -8.46 -15.93 8.07
N CYS A 63 -8.93 -17.15 7.87
CA CYS A 63 -9.71 -17.50 6.69
C CYS A 63 -11.13 -16.99 6.92
N ALA A 64 -11.61 -16.15 6.02
CA ALA A 64 -13.00 -15.72 6.06
C ALA A 64 -13.91 -16.92 5.74
N SER A 65 -15.07 -16.99 6.39
CA SER A 65 -16.08 -17.93 5.91
C SER A 65 -16.61 -17.49 4.54
N LYS A 66 -17.02 -18.43 3.68
CA LYS A 66 -17.54 -18.12 2.33
C LYS A 66 -18.71 -17.13 2.28
N ARG A 67 -19.41 -16.95 3.41
CA ARG A 67 -20.57 -16.06 3.55
C ARG A 67 -20.26 -14.79 4.33
N GLN A 68 -19.01 -14.58 4.71
CA GLN A 68 -18.61 -13.41 5.48
C GLN A 68 -18.62 -12.19 4.58
N ILE A 69 -19.32 -11.14 5.00
CA ILE A 69 -19.23 -9.81 4.37
C ILE A 69 -17.92 -9.16 4.88
N PRO A 70 -17.10 -8.53 4.01
CA PRO A 70 -17.34 -8.23 2.60
C PRO A 70 -16.87 -9.27 1.56
N CYS A 71 -16.41 -10.47 1.91
CA CYS A 71 -15.96 -11.49 0.95
C CYS A 71 -17.01 -11.94 -0.07
N THR A 72 -18.29 -11.65 0.16
CA THR A 72 -19.36 -11.90 -0.82
C THR A 72 -19.37 -10.89 -1.97
N HIS A 73 -18.67 -9.77 -1.86
CA HIS A 73 -18.58 -8.76 -2.90
C HIS A 73 -17.49 -9.12 -3.92
N PRO A 74 -17.77 -9.05 -5.23
CA PRO A 74 -16.75 -9.21 -6.25
C PRO A 74 -15.59 -8.22 -6.06
N GLY A 75 -14.36 -8.68 -6.29
CA GLY A 75 -13.15 -7.86 -6.16
C GLY A 75 -12.61 -7.74 -4.73
N VAL A 76 -13.32 -8.24 -3.71
CA VAL A 76 -12.79 -8.27 -2.34
C VAL A 76 -11.99 -9.55 -2.13
N TYR A 77 -10.68 -9.39 -1.94
CA TYR A 77 -9.77 -10.51 -1.70
C TYR A 77 -9.39 -10.63 -0.23
N THR A 78 -9.21 -9.51 0.46
CA THR A 78 -8.90 -9.48 1.87
C THR A 78 -9.52 -8.22 2.49
N PHE A 79 -9.56 -8.17 3.82
CA PHE A 79 -9.95 -6.99 4.58
C PHE A 79 -9.45 -7.09 6.02
N ALA A 80 -9.03 -5.96 6.59
CA ALA A 80 -8.75 -5.83 8.01
C ALA A 80 -10.00 -5.43 8.82
N ARG A 81 -10.09 -5.93 10.06
CA ARG A 81 -11.13 -5.54 11.02
C ARG A 81 -10.57 -5.48 12.44
N ARG A 82 -10.86 -4.37 13.14
CA ARG A 82 -10.57 -4.23 14.56
C ARG A 82 -11.64 -4.94 15.40
N SER A 83 -11.17 -5.68 16.41
CA SER A 83 -12.00 -6.40 17.38
C SER A 83 -11.55 -6.06 18.80
N ASN A 84 -12.34 -6.45 19.81
CA ASN A 84 -11.97 -6.32 21.22
C ASN A 84 -10.76 -7.20 21.61
N ARG A 85 -10.27 -8.05 20.71
CA ARG A 85 -9.12 -8.95 20.95
C ARG A 85 -7.94 -8.60 20.04
N GLY A 86 -7.85 -7.34 19.59
CA GLY A 86 -6.86 -6.89 18.61
C GLY A 86 -7.39 -6.88 17.17
N LEU A 87 -6.48 -6.87 16.21
CA LEU A 87 -6.79 -6.73 14.80
C LEU A 87 -6.79 -8.07 14.08
N ASP A 88 -7.78 -8.29 13.22
CA ASP A 88 -7.88 -9.47 12.38
C ASP A 88 -7.82 -9.08 10.90
N MET A 89 -6.94 -9.72 10.15
CA MET A 89 -6.94 -9.70 8.70
C MET A 89 -7.62 -10.97 8.20
N PHE A 90 -8.64 -10.80 7.37
CA PHE A 90 -9.43 -11.88 6.82
C PHE A 90 -9.08 -12.11 5.35
N PHE A 91 -8.90 -13.38 4.97
CA PHE A 91 -8.63 -13.82 3.61
C PHE A 91 -9.88 -14.45 3.00
N CYS A 92 -10.37 -13.87 1.91
CA CYS A 92 -11.50 -14.37 1.14
C CYS A 92 -11.06 -15.47 0.17
N ASP A 93 -11.99 -16.30 -0.31
CA ASP A 93 -11.68 -17.38 -1.28
C ASP A 93 -10.92 -16.88 -2.53
N GLY A 94 -11.20 -15.65 -2.98
CA GLY A 94 -10.53 -15.06 -4.14
C GLY A 94 -9.05 -14.74 -3.94
N PHE A 95 -8.62 -14.54 -2.69
CA PHE A 95 -7.23 -14.26 -2.32
C PHE A 95 -6.30 -15.40 -2.73
N PHE A 96 -6.68 -16.64 -2.39
CA PHE A 96 -5.90 -17.86 -2.64
C PHE A 96 -5.78 -18.25 -4.12
N ARG A 97 -6.36 -17.45 -5.04
CA ARG A 97 -6.17 -17.61 -6.50
C ARG A 97 -5.02 -16.76 -7.04
N HIS A 98 -4.44 -15.87 -6.24
CA HIS A 98 -3.31 -15.05 -6.64
C HIS A 98 -2.01 -15.84 -6.51
N LYS A 99 -1.06 -15.53 -7.39
CA LYS A 99 0.28 -16.10 -7.34
C LYS A 99 1.16 -15.32 -6.36
N TYR A 100 2.16 -15.97 -5.80
CA TYR A 100 3.24 -15.25 -5.12
C TYR A 100 4.02 -14.35 -6.07
N LEU A 101 4.59 -13.30 -5.52
CA LEU A 101 5.42 -12.32 -6.21
C LEU A 101 6.62 -12.98 -6.91
N ASN A 102 7.25 -13.98 -6.27
CA ASN A 102 8.31 -14.77 -6.88
C ASN A 102 7.83 -15.57 -8.10
N ASP A 103 6.65 -16.18 -8.02
CA ASP A 103 6.15 -17.03 -9.10
C ASP A 103 5.78 -16.19 -10.33
N ILE A 104 5.24 -14.99 -10.10
CA ILE A 104 5.01 -14.00 -11.16
C ILE A 104 6.33 -13.62 -11.83
N THR A 105 7.40 -13.43 -11.06
CA THR A 105 8.69 -12.93 -11.57
C THR A 105 9.62 -13.99 -12.16
N ASN A 106 9.52 -15.24 -11.68
CA ASN A 106 10.30 -16.39 -12.16
C ASN A 106 9.84 -16.91 -13.53
N ASP A 107 8.61 -16.59 -13.95
CA ASP A 107 8.07 -17.01 -15.24
C ASP A 107 8.81 -16.32 -16.40
N ARG A 108 8.35 -15.14 -16.82
CA ARG A 108 8.93 -14.35 -17.91
C ARG A 108 8.94 -12.89 -17.54
N LYS A 109 9.94 -12.15 -18.04
CA LYS A 109 9.95 -10.69 -17.96
C LYS A 109 8.70 -10.12 -18.64
N MET A 110 7.81 -9.53 -17.85
CA MET A 110 6.63 -8.85 -18.36
C MET A 110 6.99 -7.41 -18.76
N PRO A 111 6.32 -6.83 -19.77
CA PRO A 111 6.50 -5.42 -20.07
C PRO A 111 5.86 -4.55 -18.98
N VAL A 112 6.40 -3.35 -18.76
CA VAL A 112 5.88 -2.39 -17.74
C VAL A 112 4.37 -2.14 -17.87
N LYS A 113 3.84 -2.14 -19.11
CA LYS A 113 2.41 -1.98 -19.37
C LYS A 113 1.51 -3.05 -18.78
N SER A 114 2.06 -4.19 -18.38
CA SER A 114 1.32 -5.27 -17.74
C SER A 114 1.16 -5.05 -16.24
N LEU A 115 1.84 -4.06 -15.63
CA LEU A 115 1.78 -3.79 -14.19
C LEU A 115 0.36 -3.85 -13.59
N PRO A 116 -0.69 -3.25 -14.20
CA PRO A 116 -2.03 -3.30 -13.61
C PRO A 116 -2.58 -4.71 -13.38
N GLY A 117 -2.10 -5.72 -14.11
CA GLY A 117 -2.50 -7.12 -13.95
C GLY A 117 -1.57 -7.96 -13.09
N LEU A 118 -0.50 -7.38 -12.52
CA LEU A 118 0.50 -8.09 -11.73
C LEU A 118 0.23 -7.98 -10.22
N VAL A 119 -1.00 -8.29 -9.83
CA VAL A 119 -1.42 -8.33 -8.42
C VAL A 119 -1.00 -9.68 -7.83
N SER A 120 -0.11 -9.65 -6.84
CA SER A 120 0.37 -10.84 -6.14
C SER A 120 -0.34 -11.04 -4.79
N TYR A 121 -0.16 -12.22 -4.21
CA TYR A 121 -0.55 -12.52 -2.84
C TYR A 121 -0.05 -11.45 -1.85
N GLU A 122 1.22 -11.10 -1.96
CA GLU A 122 1.88 -10.15 -1.08
C GLU A 122 1.47 -8.71 -1.34
N HIS A 123 1.10 -8.35 -2.59
CA HIS A 123 0.52 -7.05 -2.89
C HIS A 123 -0.73 -6.79 -2.03
N LEU A 124 -1.63 -7.78 -2.00
CA LEU A 124 -2.87 -7.72 -1.24
C LEU A 124 -2.59 -7.66 0.28
N LEU A 125 -1.58 -8.38 0.76
CA LEU A 125 -1.16 -8.26 2.16
C LEU A 125 -0.57 -6.90 2.48
N ALA A 126 0.31 -6.37 1.63
CA ALA A 126 0.91 -5.06 1.80
C ALA A 126 -0.16 -3.96 1.88
N HIS A 127 -1.16 -4.01 1.01
CA HIS A 127 -2.32 -3.13 1.03
C HIS A 127 -3.00 -3.14 2.42
N GLU A 128 -3.47 -4.30 2.86
CA GLU A 128 -4.20 -4.41 4.13
C GLU A 128 -3.34 -4.10 5.35
N TRP A 129 -2.04 -4.42 5.30
CA TRP A 129 -1.11 -4.07 6.37
C TRP A 129 -1.03 -2.57 6.61
N THR A 130 -1.29 -1.74 5.60
CA THR A 130 -1.30 -0.29 5.84
C THR A 130 -2.52 0.20 6.59
N HIS A 131 -3.66 -0.49 6.53
CA HIS A 131 -4.87 -0.13 7.29
C HIS A 131 -4.78 -0.36 8.79
N VAL A 132 -3.78 -1.12 9.25
CA VAL A 132 -3.74 -1.62 10.62
C VAL A 132 -3.32 -0.57 11.65
N ASP A 133 -2.83 0.59 11.20
CA ASP A 133 -2.32 1.72 12.02
C ASP A 133 -1.16 1.39 12.95
N LEU A 134 -0.36 0.36 12.62
CA LEU A 134 0.71 -0.12 13.48
C LEU A 134 2.10 -0.04 12.79
N LEU A 135 2.21 0.85 11.79
CA LEU A 135 3.35 0.95 10.87
C LEU A 135 4.24 2.21 11.08
N GLY A 136 4.06 2.98 12.14
CA GLY A 136 4.93 4.14 12.41
C GLY A 136 4.42 5.48 11.85
N SER A 137 3.21 5.53 11.30
CA SER A 137 2.56 6.77 10.84
C SER A 137 1.62 7.40 11.87
N SER A 138 1.69 8.72 12.00
CA SER A 138 0.73 9.50 12.78
C SER A 138 -0.59 9.73 12.05
N PHE A 139 -0.78 9.14 10.86
CA PHE A 139 -1.97 9.20 10.04
C PHE A 139 -2.48 7.79 9.74
N HIS A 140 -3.81 7.68 9.56
CA HIS A 140 -4.46 6.46 9.13
C HIS A 140 -4.38 6.32 7.60
N VAL A 141 -4.00 5.13 7.13
CA VAL A 141 -4.02 4.78 5.70
C VAL A 141 -5.33 4.05 5.40
N MET A 142 -6.01 4.46 4.34
CA MET A 142 -7.36 4.06 3.99
C MET A 142 -7.50 3.74 2.50
N ASP A 143 -8.66 3.18 2.14
CA ASP A 143 -9.12 3.12 0.74
C ASP A 143 -9.67 4.49 0.37
N LEU A 144 -8.89 5.30 -0.37
CA LEU A 144 -9.41 6.57 -0.84
C LEU A 144 -10.49 6.36 -1.91
N GLU A 145 -11.39 7.33 -1.99
CA GLU A 145 -12.42 7.39 -3.02
C GLU A 145 -12.25 8.67 -3.85
N ALA A 146 -12.72 8.65 -5.09
CA ALA A 146 -12.80 9.78 -5.98
C ALA A 146 -14.26 10.03 -6.37
N GLN A 147 -14.60 11.30 -6.57
CA GLN A 147 -15.93 11.69 -7.05
C GLN A 147 -15.83 12.68 -8.22
N ASN A 148 -16.77 12.55 -9.14
CA ASN A 148 -17.04 13.55 -10.16
C ASN A 148 -18.56 13.66 -10.40
N PRO A 149 -19.23 14.61 -9.74
CA PRO A 149 -20.65 14.86 -9.95
C PRO A 149 -21.01 15.27 -11.38
N ASN A 150 -20.13 15.97 -12.09
CA ASN A 150 -20.35 16.41 -13.48
C ASN A 150 -20.43 15.24 -14.47
N LEU A 151 -19.78 14.12 -14.16
CA LEU A 151 -19.83 12.86 -14.92
C LEU A 151 -20.73 11.81 -14.27
N GLY A 152 -21.50 12.18 -13.24
CA GLY A 152 -22.38 11.26 -12.51
C GLY A 152 -21.66 10.24 -11.63
N ILE A 153 -20.35 10.40 -11.41
CA ILE A 153 -19.53 9.52 -10.57
C ILE A 153 -19.68 9.98 -9.11
N LYS A 154 -20.53 9.29 -8.36
CA LYS A 154 -20.81 9.62 -6.96
C LYS A 154 -19.68 9.23 -6.00
N SER A 155 -19.09 8.06 -6.23
CA SER A 155 -17.94 7.55 -5.49
C SER A 155 -17.32 6.42 -6.31
N ARG A 156 -15.99 6.38 -6.35
CA ARG A 156 -15.19 5.34 -6.97
C ARG A 156 -13.93 5.12 -6.15
N LYS A 157 -13.65 3.87 -5.76
CA LYS A 157 -12.39 3.54 -5.09
C LYS A 157 -11.18 3.89 -5.94
N VAL A 158 -10.14 4.40 -5.30
CA VAL A 158 -8.83 4.68 -5.89
C VAL A 158 -7.98 3.42 -5.79
N GLU A 159 -8.29 2.45 -6.64
CA GLU A 159 -7.72 1.10 -6.62
C GLU A 159 -7.12 0.74 -7.98
N GLY A 160 -6.01 0.01 -7.93
CA GLY A 160 -5.23 -0.43 -9.08
C GLY A 160 -4.18 0.60 -9.52
N ALA A 161 -3.19 0.10 -10.26
CA ALA A 161 -2.02 0.88 -10.65
C ALA A 161 -2.36 2.19 -11.39
N GLY A 162 -3.43 2.21 -12.18
CA GLY A 162 -3.87 3.40 -12.92
C GLY A 162 -4.39 4.52 -12.01
N TRP A 163 -5.29 4.17 -11.08
CA TRP A 163 -5.85 5.13 -10.11
C TRP A 163 -4.79 5.60 -9.12
N SER A 164 -3.98 4.68 -8.61
CA SER A 164 -2.87 4.96 -7.70
C SER A 164 -1.82 5.89 -8.34
N ASN A 165 -1.48 5.66 -9.61
CA ASN A 165 -0.55 6.52 -10.34
C ASN A 165 -1.16 7.92 -10.54
N ILE A 166 -2.42 8.01 -10.97
CA ILE A 166 -3.01 9.34 -11.19
C ILE A 166 -3.19 10.09 -9.88
N LEU A 167 -3.57 9.43 -8.79
CA LEU A 167 -3.57 10.06 -7.47
C LEU A 167 -2.21 10.70 -7.14
N ALA A 168 -1.10 10.00 -7.42
CA ALA A 168 0.25 10.52 -7.18
C ALA A 168 0.59 11.75 -8.04
N TRP A 169 0.06 11.83 -9.27
CA TRP A 169 0.36 12.85 -10.27
C TRP A 169 -0.65 14.00 -10.37
N TYR A 170 -1.84 13.88 -9.76
CA TYR A 170 -2.93 14.82 -10.00
C TYR A 170 -2.68 16.19 -9.35
N GLY A 171 -2.38 17.18 -10.21
CA GLY A 171 -2.19 18.60 -9.92
C GLY A 171 -1.21 19.18 -10.95
N GLN A 172 -1.51 20.32 -11.59
CA GLN A 172 -0.74 20.84 -12.75
C GLN A 172 0.76 21.13 -12.50
N SER A 173 1.25 20.95 -11.29
CA SER A 173 2.66 20.74 -10.95
C SER A 173 2.69 20.71 -9.44
N LEU A 174 2.89 19.52 -8.85
CA LEU A 174 3.35 19.19 -7.48
C LEU A 174 2.93 17.74 -7.18
N PRO A 175 3.78 16.89 -6.57
CA PRO A 175 3.36 15.58 -6.07
C PRO A 175 2.17 15.72 -5.10
N ASN A 176 1.13 14.90 -5.27
CA ASN A 176 -0.01 14.94 -4.37
C ASN A 176 0.34 14.32 -3.01
N VAL A 177 0.56 15.14 -2.00
CA VAL A 177 0.87 14.67 -0.62
C VAL A 177 -0.25 13.84 0.01
N GLY A 178 -1.47 13.91 -0.53
CA GLY A 178 -2.60 13.06 -0.12
C GLY A 178 -2.41 11.58 -0.44
N VAL A 179 -1.45 11.24 -1.32
CA VAL A 179 -1.12 9.84 -1.64
C VAL A 179 -0.72 9.01 -0.41
N LYS A 180 -0.20 9.66 0.65
CA LYS A 180 0.12 8.98 1.93
C LYS A 180 -1.08 8.33 2.60
N TYR A 181 -2.29 8.76 2.28
CA TYR A 181 -3.50 8.19 2.87
C TYR A 181 -4.03 6.98 2.09
N ASN A 182 -3.49 6.63 0.90
CA ASN A 182 -4.03 5.54 0.10
C ASN A 182 -3.23 4.24 0.28
N ALA A 183 -3.90 3.16 0.71
CA ALA A 183 -3.27 1.85 0.93
C ALA A 183 -2.65 1.27 -0.35
N ASP A 184 -3.39 1.37 -1.46
CA ASP A 184 -2.99 0.76 -2.73
C ASP A 184 -1.71 1.39 -3.32
N ASN A 185 -1.45 2.67 -3.03
CA ASN A 185 -0.20 3.32 -3.43
C ASN A 185 1.03 2.70 -2.76
N TYR A 186 0.94 2.34 -1.47
CA TYR A 186 2.03 1.63 -0.78
C TYR A 186 2.22 0.23 -1.34
N ALA A 187 1.13 -0.50 -1.60
CA ALA A 187 1.17 -1.84 -2.16
C ALA A 187 1.83 -1.85 -3.56
N TRP A 188 1.45 -0.92 -4.43
CA TRP A 188 2.05 -0.78 -5.76
C TRP A 188 3.48 -0.28 -5.72
N PHE A 189 3.83 0.64 -4.82
CA PHE A 189 5.20 1.05 -4.63
C PHE A 189 6.10 -0.15 -4.31
N TRP A 190 5.68 -0.96 -3.34
CA TRP A 190 6.45 -2.10 -2.89
C TRP A 190 6.60 -3.17 -3.98
N THR A 191 5.50 -3.59 -4.63
CA THR A 191 5.58 -4.61 -5.68
C THR A 191 6.24 -4.11 -6.96
N ASN A 192 6.09 -2.84 -7.31
CA ASN A 192 6.79 -2.27 -8.46
C ASN A 192 8.31 -2.24 -8.25
N ASN A 193 8.79 -1.98 -7.03
CA ASN A 193 10.22 -2.06 -6.74
C ASN A 193 10.76 -3.48 -6.93
N TRP A 194 10.01 -4.49 -6.48
CA TRP A 194 10.35 -5.88 -6.73
C TRP A 194 10.42 -6.21 -8.23
N PHE A 195 9.40 -5.82 -9.00
CA PHE A 195 9.40 -6.03 -10.45
C PHE A 195 10.55 -5.29 -11.14
N ASN A 196 10.84 -4.07 -10.70
CA ASN A 196 11.95 -3.29 -11.21
C ASN A 196 13.28 -3.99 -10.96
N GLU A 197 13.54 -4.46 -9.74
CA GLU A 197 14.74 -5.21 -9.40
C GLU A 197 14.85 -6.52 -10.20
N LYS A 198 13.79 -7.34 -10.22
CA LYS A 198 13.82 -8.66 -10.88
C LYS A 198 13.88 -8.60 -12.39
N TRP A 199 13.24 -7.60 -13.00
CA TRP A 199 13.15 -7.51 -14.45
C TRP A 199 13.92 -6.33 -15.02
N GLU A 200 14.69 -5.60 -14.23
CA GLU A 200 15.46 -4.42 -14.67
C GLU A 200 14.59 -3.46 -15.48
N TRP A 201 13.41 -3.13 -14.95
CA TRP A 201 12.55 -2.15 -15.62
C TRP A 201 13.20 -0.76 -15.53
N LYS A 202 13.54 -0.20 -16.70
CA LYS A 202 14.00 1.19 -16.81
C LYS A 202 12.82 2.16 -16.72
N ASP A 203 12.12 2.11 -15.59
CA ASP A 203 11.04 3.04 -15.27
C ASP A 203 11.38 3.75 -13.97
N ASN A 204 11.68 5.04 -14.10
CA ASN A 204 11.88 5.92 -12.96
C ASN A 204 10.55 6.57 -12.56
N GLY A 205 9.39 6.05 -12.95
CA GLY A 205 8.10 6.61 -12.58
C GLY A 205 7.75 7.96 -13.22
N LEU A 206 8.66 8.59 -13.96
CA LEU A 206 8.45 9.85 -14.69
C LEU A 206 8.06 9.64 -16.16
N ASP A 207 7.77 8.40 -16.58
CA ASP A 207 7.37 8.11 -17.94
C ASP A 207 6.00 8.74 -18.24
N LEU A 208 6.02 9.80 -19.06
CA LEU A 208 4.85 10.58 -19.46
C LEU A 208 3.75 9.74 -20.11
N ARG A 209 4.04 8.55 -20.65
CA ARG A 209 3.00 7.64 -21.18
C ARG A 209 2.01 7.18 -20.11
N TRP A 210 2.43 7.22 -18.84
CA TRP A 210 1.57 6.95 -17.69
C TRP A 210 1.08 8.24 -17.02
N SER A 211 1.35 9.42 -17.59
CA SER A 211 0.75 10.69 -17.15
C SER A 211 -0.78 10.60 -17.20
N PRO A 212 -1.50 11.24 -16.26
CA PRO A 212 -2.96 11.35 -16.32
C PRO A 212 -3.48 11.79 -17.69
N GLU A 213 -2.76 12.70 -18.36
CA GLU A 213 -3.11 13.27 -19.67
C GLU A 213 -3.12 12.24 -20.82
N ASN A 214 -2.44 11.11 -20.67
CA ASN A 214 -2.34 10.06 -21.69
C ASN A 214 -3.24 8.85 -21.43
N THR A 215 -4.07 8.88 -20.37
CA THR A 215 -5.08 7.84 -20.12
C THR A 215 -6.41 8.24 -20.77
N THR A 216 -7.04 7.35 -21.55
CA THR A 216 -8.24 7.68 -22.36
C THR A 216 -9.48 6.83 -22.03
N GLU A 217 -9.49 6.11 -20.90
CA GLU A 217 -10.65 5.27 -20.51
C GLU A 217 -11.79 6.09 -19.88
N PRO A 218 -13.03 6.03 -20.39
CA PRO A 218 -14.17 6.75 -19.80
C PRO A 218 -14.40 6.43 -18.33
N GLY A 219 -14.64 7.48 -17.52
CA GLY A 219 -14.75 7.39 -16.07
C GLY A 219 -13.41 7.11 -15.38
N GLY A 220 -12.30 7.25 -16.12
CA GLY A 220 -10.94 7.13 -15.64
C GLY A 220 -10.48 8.34 -14.84
N PRO A 221 -9.22 8.40 -14.42
CA PRO A 221 -8.82 9.42 -13.48
C PRO A 221 -8.52 10.79 -14.13
N HIS A 222 -8.29 10.86 -15.45
CA HIS A 222 -8.25 12.13 -16.22
C HIS A 222 -9.61 12.85 -16.20
N ASP A 223 -10.69 12.07 -16.20
CA ASP A 223 -12.05 12.57 -16.07
C ASP A 223 -12.30 13.18 -14.68
N MET A 224 -11.43 12.94 -13.69
CA MET A 224 -11.52 13.58 -12.36
C MET A 224 -10.88 14.98 -12.34
N ALA A 225 -10.30 15.44 -13.47
CA ALA A 225 -9.68 16.75 -13.64
C ALA A 225 -10.68 17.91 -13.74
N GLY A 226 -10.80 18.75 -12.71
CA GLY A 226 -11.52 20.05 -12.83
C GLY A 226 -12.23 20.60 -11.58
N PRO A 227 -12.97 21.73 -11.72
CA PRO A 227 -13.62 22.43 -10.60
C PRO A 227 -14.77 21.63 -10.00
N GLY A 228 -14.74 21.42 -8.66
CA GLY A 228 -15.73 20.62 -7.92
C GLY A 228 -15.45 19.11 -7.91
N LEU A 229 -14.27 18.70 -8.39
CA LEU A 229 -13.86 17.31 -8.63
C LEU A 229 -12.65 16.96 -7.76
N GLY A 230 -12.53 15.70 -7.34
CA GLY A 230 -11.29 15.26 -6.72
C GLY A 230 -11.37 14.00 -5.88
N PHE A 231 -10.18 13.59 -5.44
CA PHE A 231 -9.98 12.58 -4.42
C PHE A 231 -10.53 13.08 -3.09
N LEU A 232 -11.31 12.23 -2.43
CA LEU A 232 -11.92 12.47 -1.13
C LEU A 232 -10.86 12.31 -0.03
N MET A 233 -10.04 13.34 0.13
CA MET A 233 -9.03 13.38 1.18
C MET A 233 -9.67 13.53 2.56
N PRO A 234 -9.08 12.94 3.62
CA PRO A 234 -9.54 13.16 4.98
C PRO A 234 -9.46 14.65 5.35
N LYS A 235 -10.48 15.14 6.09
CA LYS A 235 -10.67 16.57 6.40
C LYS A 235 -9.74 17.10 7.51
N GLU A 236 -9.13 16.23 8.31
CA GLU A 236 -8.29 16.60 9.46
C GLU A 236 -7.03 15.73 9.52
N ASN A 237 -5.97 16.23 10.18
CA ASN A 237 -4.84 15.41 10.61
C ASN A 237 -5.37 14.40 11.63
N GLN A 238 -5.81 13.24 11.15
CA GLN A 238 -6.10 12.10 12.00
C GLN A 238 -4.83 11.79 12.76
N THR A 239 -4.84 11.96 14.09
CA THR A 239 -3.71 11.60 14.94
C THR A 239 -3.92 10.19 15.45
N THR A 240 -3.10 9.26 14.97
CA THR A 240 -2.97 7.92 15.55
C THR A 240 -1.78 7.92 16.50
N GLU A 241 -2.05 7.74 17.80
CA GLU A 241 -0.98 7.42 18.76
C GLU A 241 -0.56 5.96 18.55
N GLN A 242 0.73 5.73 18.36
CA GLN A 242 1.28 4.40 18.08
C GLN A 242 2.19 3.96 19.21
N GLU A 243 1.58 3.41 20.25
CA GLU A 243 2.28 2.94 21.46
C GLU A 243 3.28 1.82 21.17
N ASN A 244 3.12 1.11 20.04
CA ASN A 244 4.01 0.03 19.64
C ASN A 244 5.22 0.49 18.82
N CYS A 245 5.38 1.79 18.55
CA CYS A 245 6.47 2.32 17.73
C CYS A 245 7.37 3.26 18.54
N HIS A 246 8.68 3.04 18.42
CA HIS A 246 9.72 3.72 19.18
C HIS A 246 10.53 4.61 18.25
N ALA A 247 10.75 5.85 18.66
CA ALA A 247 11.65 6.76 17.96
C ALA A 247 13.10 6.49 18.40
N GLY A 248 13.98 6.30 17.43
CA GLY A 248 15.43 6.34 17.59
C GLY A 248 15.95 7.77 17.68
N ASN A 249 17.27 7.92 17.60
CA ASN A 249 17.91 9.24 17.68
C ASN A 249 17.70 10.04 16.40
N ASP A 250 17.57 9.35 15.26
CA ASP A 250 17.17 9.96 13.99
C ASP A 250 15.64 9.89 13.84
N PRO A 251 14.95 10.95 13.43
CA PRO A 251 13.51 10.89 13.14
C PRO A 251 13.14 9.96 11.95
N ARG A 252 14.12 9.47 11.19
CA ARG A 252 13.99 8.35 10.21
C ARG A 252 13.99 6.97 10.85
N GLU A 253 14.45 6.87 12.08
CA GLU A 253 14.59 5.62 12.82
C GLU A 253 13.35 5.40 13.68
N VAL A 254 12.19 5.13 13.07
CA VAL A 254 11.02 4.67 13.82
C VAL A 254 10.95 3.15 13.72
N PHE A 255 10.99 2.49 14.88
CA PHE A 255 10.95 1.03 14.98
C PHE A 255 9.67 0.60 15.68
N CYS A 256 8.82 -0.14 14.97
CA CYS A 256 7.62 -0.72 15.55
C CYS A 256 7.88 -2.14 16.07
N ASP A 257 7.24 -2.49 17.19
CA ASP A 257 7.32 -3.77 17.90
C ASP A 257 6.63 -4.91 17.14
N TYR A 258 7.11 -5.17 15.92
CA TYR A 258 6.73 -6.30 15.08
C TYR A 258 7.92 -7.21 14.85
N LEU A 259 7.67 -8.50 14.91
CA LEU A 259 8.59 -9.50 14.42
C LEU A 259 8.27 -9.72 12.95
N GLY A 260 9.25 -9.43 12.09
CA GLY A 260 9.25 -9.71 10.67
C GLY A 260 10.65 -9.52 10.12
N GLU A 261 10.93 -10.13 8.98
CA GLU A 261 12.20 -10.03 8.28
C GLU A 261 11.92 -9.59 6.83
N PRO A 262 12.89 -9.04 6.08
CA PRO A 262 12.65 -8.70 4.68
C PRO A 262 12.10 -9.91 3.92
N TYR A 263 11.09 -9.73 3.06
CA TYR A 263 10.48 -10.84 2.32
C TYR A 263 11.51 -11.71 1.58
N SER A 264 12.58 -11.10 1.05
CA SER A 264 13.69 -11.83 0.42
C SER A 264 14.46 -12.77 1.36
N GLU A 265 14.62 -12.38 2.63
CA GLU A 265 15.26 -13.21 3.67
C GLU A 265 14.28 -14.28 4.16
N TRP A 266 13.04 -13.89 4.38
CA TRP A 266 11.95 -14.78 4.80
C TRP A 266 11.82 -16.05 3.94
N LEU A 267 12.01 -15.90 2.62
CA LEU A 267 11.96 -16.99 1.64
C LEU A 267 13.11 -18.00 1.76
N LYS A 268 14.27 -17.58 2.28
CA LYS A 268 15.42 -18.49 2.42
C LYS A 268 15.18 -19.56 3.47
N ASP A 269 14.38 -19.21 4.48
CA ASP A 269 14.18 -20.04 5.66
C ASP A 269 12.87 -20.85 5.61
N ARG A 270 12.08 -20.76 4.54
CA ARG A 270 10.73 -21.37 4.48
C ARG A 270 10.44 -22.06 3.15
N GLU A 271 9.97 -23.29 3.25
CA GLU A 271 9.45 -24.07 2.12
C GLU A 271 7.94 -23.81 1.95
N LYS A 272 7.45 -23.87 0.70
CA LYS A 272 6.01 -23.79 0.38
C LYS A 272 5.30 -25.12 0.67
N PRO A 273 4.00 -25.13 1.05
CA PRO A 273 3.10 -23.98 1.21
C PRO A 273 3.26 -23.32 2.57
N PHE A 274 3.01 -22.00 2.64
CA PHE A 274 3.04 -21.31 3.93
C PHE A 274 1.70 -21.46 4.64
N ILE A 275 1.71 -21.77 5.94
CA ILE A 275 0.50 -21.87 6.75
C ILE A 275 0.44 -20.67 7.70
N SER A 276 -0.67 -19.91 7.66
CA SER A 276 -0.90 -18.85 8.65
C SER A 276 -1.21 -19.43 10.03
N GLU A 277 -1.00 -18.68 11.12
CA GLU A 277 -1.40 -19.13 12.47
C GLU A 277 -2.90 -19.45 12.59
N GLY A 278 -3.73 -18.87 11.71
CA GLY A 278 -5.16 -19.17 11.59
C GLY A 278 -5.47 -20.45 10.80
N GLY A 279 -4.45 -21.22 10.39
CA GLY A 279 -4.59 -22.46 9.63
C GLY A 279 -4.89 -22.25 8.14
N CYS A 280 -4.69 -21.04 7.60
CA CYS A 280 -4.87 -20.81 6.17
C CYS A 280 -3.63 -21.28 5.42
N GLU A 281 -3.81 -22.17 4.47
CA GLU A 281 -2.80 -22.48 3.49
C GLU A 281 -2.69 -21.29 2.53
N LEU A 282 -1.56 -20.60 2.59
CA LEU A 282 -1.27 -19.44 1.76
C LEU A 282 -0.77 -19.86 0.35
N THR A 283 -0.81 -21.18 0.07
CA THR A 283 -0.40 -22.00 -1.11
C THR A 283 0.62 -21.39 -2.03
#